data_AF-A0A9Q2QD06-F1
#
_entry.id   AF-A0A9Q2QD06-F1
#
_cell.length_a   1.000
_cell.length_b   1.000
_cell.length_c   1.000
_cell.angle_alpha   90.00
_cell.angle_beta   90.00
_cell.angle_gamma   90.00
#
_symmetry.space_group_name_H-M   'P 1'
#
loop_
_entity.id
_entity.type
_entity.pdbx_description
1 polymer ?
#
loop_
_entity_poly.entity_id
_entity_poly.type
_entity_poly.pdbx_seq_one_letter_code
_entity_poly.pdbx_strand_id
1 'polypeptide(L)' 'MFKIGEFKKAIRDAGIRTIAAERHEAIHYYEGKPCKVCEETTRYRSNKRCVYCKHEMDAWNYQQRKQGGKEARHD' A
#
# COMPACT_ATOMS: atom_id res chain seq x y z
N MET A 1 2.64 32.48 17.49
CA MET A 1 2.45 32.25 16.05
C MET A 1 2.66 30.76 15.77
N PHE A 2 1.58 29.98 15.70
CA PHE A 2 1.66 28.53 15.52
C PHE A 2 2.00 28.22 14.05
N LYS A 3 3.17 27.65 13.81
CA LYS A 3 3.61 27.25 12.47
C LYS A 3 2.79 26.02 12.06
N ILE A 4 2.02 26.15 10.99
CA ILE A 4 1.17 25.09 10.42
C ILE A 4 1.96 23.79 10.15
N GLY A 5 3.27 23.89 9.90
CA GLY A 5 4.16 22.73 9.70
C GLY A 5 4.31 21.84 10.94
N GLU A 6 4.41 22.43 12.13
CA GLU A 6 4.56 21.69 13.40
C GLU A 6 3.28 20.92 13.74
N PHE A 7 2.12 21.52 13.45
CA PHE A 7 0.81 20.91 13.68
C PHE A 7 0.59 19.69 12.76
N LYS A 8 0.99 19.78 11.49
CA LYS A 8 0.93 18.64 10.56
C LYS A 8 1.83 17.48 10.99
N LYS A 9 3.00 17.79 11.55
CA LYS A 9 3.92 16.78 12.09
C LYS A 9 3.31 16.08 13.30
N ALA A 10 2.78 16.85 14.26
CA ALA A 10 2.11 16.31 15.44
C ALA A 10 0.89 15.43 15.10
N ILE A 11 0.07 15.80 14.12
CA ILE A 11 -1.05 14.96 13.64
C ILE A 11 -0.55 13.61 13.10
N ARG A 12 0.55 13.62 12.33
CA ARG A 12 1.14 12.40 11.78
C ARG A 12 1.73 11.51 12.88
N ASP A 13 2.49 12.09 13.80
CA ASP A 13 3.14 11.36 14.90
C ASP A 13 2.10 10.81 15.90
N ALA A 14 0.98 11.51 16.09
CA ALA A 14 -0.15 11.05 16.90
C ALA A 14 -1.01 9.98 16.19
N GLY A 15 -0.69 9.61 14.95
CA GLY A 15 -1.45 8.62 14.18
C GLY A 15 -2.88 9.06 13.85
N ILE A 16 -3.19 10.36 13.94
CA ILE A 16 -4.52 10.89 13.66
C ILE A 16 -4.76 10.81 12.16
N ARG A 17 -5.50 9.79 11.73
CA ARG A 17 -5.94 9.62 10.35
C ARG A 17 -7.02 10.65 10.04
N THR A 18 -6.92 11.28 8.88
CA THR A 18 -7.98 12.19 8.42
C THR A 18 -9.14 11.37 7.86
N ILE A 19 -10.35 11.90 7.94
CA ILE A 19 -11.57 11.29 7.34
C ILE A 19 -11.36 10.99 5.85
N ALA A 20 -10.56 11.82 5.16
CA ALA A 20 -10.18 11.59 3.77
C ALA A 20 -9.32 10.33 3.59
N ALA A 21 -8.39 10.05 4.50
CA ALA A 21 -7.57 8.84 4.48
C ALA A 21 -8.41 7.58 4.75
N GLU A 22 -9.31 7.62 5.73
CA GLU A 22 -10.21 6.49 6.02
C GLU A 22 -11.17 6.20 4.86
N ARG A 23 -11.73 7.25 4.25
CA ARG A 23 -12.55 7.11 3.04
C ARG A 23 -11.77 6.50 1.88
N HIS A 24 -10.52 6.92 1.70
CA HIS A 24 -9.65 6.36 0.67
C HIS A 24 -9.40 4.87 0.93
N GLU A 25 -9.08 4.47 2.17
CA GLU A 25 -8.93 3.06 2.53
C GLU A 25 -10.22 2.25 2.26
N ALA A 26 -11.39 2.76 2.64
CA ALA A 26 -12.67 2.08 2.43
C ALA A 26 -13.06 1.90 0.94
N ILE A 27 -12.57 2.76 0.05
CA ILE A 27 -12.82 2.65 -1.40
C ILE A 27 -11.93 1.55 -2.02
N HIS A 28 -10.69 1.43 -1.54
CA HIS A 28 -9.69 0.55 -2.13
C HIS A 28 -9.65 -0.84 -1.49
N TYR A 29 -10.04 -0.96 -0.22
CA TYR A 29 -9.92 -2.19 0.55
C TYR A 29 -11.26 -2.62 1.15
N TYR A 30 -11.39 -3.91 1.41
CA TYR A 30 -12.51 -4.47 2.17
C TYR A 30 -12.05 -5.68 2.99
N GLU A 31 -12.72 -5.90 4.11
CA GLU A 31 -12.56 -7.12 4.93
C GLU A 31 -13.32 -8.27 4.28
N GLY A 32 -12.63 -9.36 3.97
CA GLY A 32 -13.20 -10.52 3.28
C GLY A 32 -12.75 -11.85 3.88
N LYS A 33 -12.97 -12.94 3.13
CA LYS A 33 -12.51 -14.28 3.55
C LYS A 33 -10.99 -14.28 3.76
N PRO A 34 -10.48 -14.95 4.81
CA PRO A 34 -9.05 -15.01 5.08
C PRO A 34 -8.28 -15.55 3.88
N CYS A 35 -7.10 -15.00 3.64
CA CYS A 35 -6.20 -15.48 2.61
C CYS A 35 -5.73 -16.89 2.95
N LYS A 36 -5.68 -17.81 1.96
CA LYS A 36 -5.21 -19.19 2.19
C LYS A 36 -3.70 -19.30 2.46
N VAL A 37 -2.94 -18.23 2.21
CA VAL A 37 -1.47 -18.23 2.28
C VAL A 37 -0.97 -17.52 3.53
N CYS A 38 -1.51 -16.32 3.81
CA CYS A 38 -1.06 -15.47 4.91
C CYS A 38 -2.16 -15.14 5.92
N GLU A 39 -3.34 -15.74 5.81
CA GLU A 39 -4.50 -15.58 6.71
C GLU A 39 -5.12 -14.17 6.79
N GLU A 40 -4.48 -13.18 6.17
CA GLU A 40 -4.94 -11.79 6.06
C GLU A 40 -6.36 -11.67 5.47
N THR A 41 -7.19 -10.86 6.12
CA THR A 41 -8.60 -10.65 5.75
C THR A 41 -8.78 -9.41 4.89
N THR A 42 -7.87 -8.44 4.94
CA THR A 42 -7.92 -7.25 4.11
C THR A 42 -7.61 -7.57 2.64
N ARG A 43 -8.53 -7.19 1.74
CA ARG A 43 -8.47 -7.45 0.30
C ARG A 43 -8.68 -6.18 -0.51
N TYR A 44 -8.05 -6.12 -1.68
CA TYR A 44 -8.28 -5.04 -2.64
C TYR A 44 -9.66 -5.17 -3.29
N ARG A 45 -10.44 -4.09 -3.32
CA ARG A 45 -11.76 -4.06 -3.94
C ARG A 45 -11.70 -4.21 -5.47
N SER A 46 -10.63 -3.75 -6.10
CA SER A 46 -10.44 -3.77 -7.56
C SER A 46 -10.27 -5.18 -8.13
N ASN A 47 -9.48 -6.02 -7.48
CA ASN A 47 -9.10 -7.34 -8.00
C ASN A 47 -9.40 -8.50 -7.03
N LYS A 48 -9.99 -8.20 -5.86
CA LYS A 48 -10.37 -9.16 -4.81
C LYS A 48 -9.20 -9.98 -4.23
N ARG A 49 -7.96 -9.60 -4.56
CA ARG A 49 -6.74 -10.26 -4.06
C ARG A 49 -6.44 -9.79 -2.64
N CYS A 50 -5.83 -10.68 -1.87
CA CYS A 50 -5.24 -10.35 -0.57
C CYS A 50 -4.22 -9.22 -0.75
N VAL A 51 -4.27 -8.23 0.13
CA VAL A 51 -3.39 -7.05 0.07
C VAL A 51 -1.93 -7.46 0.21
N TYR A 52 -1.63 -8.33 1.18
CA TYR A 52 -0.29 -8.76 1.50
C TYR A 52 0.38 -9.53 0.35
N CYS A 53 -0.26 -10.62 -0.12
CA CYS A 53 0.32 -11.42 -1.22
C CYS A 53 0.48 -10.62 -2.53
N LYS A 54 -0.42 -9.65 -2.80
CA LYS A 54 -0.28 -8.79 -3.97
C LYS A 54 0.93 -7.87 -3.83
N HIS A 55 1.13 -7.29 -2.64
CA HIS A 55 2.27 -6.43 -2.37
C HIS A 55 3.60 -7.17 -2.51
N GLU A 56 3.71 -8.39 -1.97
CA GLU A 56 4.90 -9.23 -2.13
C GLU A 56 5.18 -9.58 -3.59
N MET A 57 4.15 -9.96 -4.35
CA MET A 57 4.27 -10.25 -5.77
C MET A 57 4.70 -9.03 -6.58
N ASP A 58 4.17 -7.84 -6.28
CA ASP A 58 4.57 -6.60 -6.94
C ASP A 58 6.00 -6.21 -6.61
N ALA A 59 6.41 -6.38 -5.35
CA ALA A 59 7.78 -6.15 -4.91
C ALA A 59 8.76 -7.09 -5.63
N TRP A 60 8.42 -8.38 -5.74
CA TRP A 60 9.21 -9.36 -6.49
C TRP A 60 9.30 -8.97 -7.98
N ASN A 61 8.17 -8.66 -8.63
CA ASN A 61 8.13 -8.21 -10.03
C ASN A 61 8.94 -6.91 -10.27
N TYR A 62 8.92 -5.99 -9.31
CA TYR A 62 9.73 -4.77 -9.37
C TYR A 62 11.23 -5.08 -9.28
N GLN A 63 11.62 -5.97 -8.36
CA GLN A 63 13.02 -6.41 -8.23
C GLN A 63 13.52 -7.09 -9.51
N GLN A 64 12.70 -7.96 -10.13
CA GLN A 64 13.03 -8.61 -11.40
C GLN A 64 13.26 -7.59 -12.52
N ARG A 65 12.36 -6.60 -12.67
CA ARG A 65 12.54 -5.51 -13.66
C ARG A 65 13.79 -4.66 -13.40
N LYS A 66 14.12 -4.40 -12.12
CA LYS A 66 15.32 -3.66 -11.75
C LYS A 66 16.60 -4.43 -12.06
N GLN A 67 16.58 -5.75 -11.95
CA GLN A 67 17.71 -6.63 -12.28
C GLN A 67 17.87 -6.81 -13.80
N GLY A 68 16.76 -7.02 -14.53
CA GLY A 68 16.75 -7.12 -15.99
C GLY A 68 16.98 -5.80 -16.75
N GLY A 69 16.92 -4.66 -16.07
CA GLY A 69 17.20 -3.34 -16.66
C GLY A 69 18.69 -3.04 -16.93
N LYS A 70 19.60 -3.98 -16.65
CA LYS A 70 21.04 -3.84 -16.96
C LYS A 70 21.48 -4.51 -18.27
N GLU A 71 20.61 -5.25 -18.96
CA GLU A 71 20.97 -6.00 -20.20
C GLU A 71 20.06 -5.69 -21.40
N ALA A 72 19.44 -4.51 -21.47
CA ALA A 72 18.61 -4.13 -22.63
C ALA A 72 18.80 -2.67 -23.07
N ARG A 73 20.06 -2.26 -23.26
CA ARG A 73 20.40 -1.12 -24.13
C ARG A 73 21.72 -1.39 -24.86
N HIS A 74 21.63 -2.26 -25.87
CA HIS A 74 22.47 -2.23 -27.07
C HIS A 74 21.52 -2.49 -28.24
N ASP A 75 20.96 -1.41 -28.78
CA ASP A 75 21.03 -0.99 -30.20
C ASP A 75 20.15 0.26 -30.36
#